data_AF-A0A519H2E3-F1
#
_entry.id   AF-A0A519H2E3-F1
#
_cell.length_a   1.000
_cell.length_b   1.000
_cell.length_c   1.000
_cell.angle_alpha   90.00
_cell.angle_beta   90.00
_cell.angle_gamma   90.00
#
_symmetry.space_group_name_H-M   'P 1'
#
loop_
_entity.id
_entity.type
_entity.pdbx_description
1 polymer ?
#
loop_
_entity_poly.entity_id
_entity_poly.type
_entity_poly.pdbx_seq_one_letter_code
_entity_poly.pdbx_strand_id
1 'polypeptide(L)'
;MRSRRTAGGGILATVAGMLLVSCAAPSAQTGDPATWELADGAGVSVQSTTIEVLATRLACASGVTGALEDPVVDYRDDEIVIRIDAVYDGDAAADCQGNNAVPVSVALTEPVGDRVLVDGACRLPPAADTAFCESPVRWSP
;
A
#
# COMPACT_ATOMS: atom_id res chain seq x y z
N MET A 1 73.52 -27.89 18.91
CA MET A 1 72.92 -27.58 20.23
C MET A 1 72.31 -26.18 20.18
N ARG A 2 71.05 -26.02 20.65
CA ARG A 2 70.25 -24.79 20.88
C ARG A 2 69.92 -23.97 19.62
N SER A 3 68.81 -24.18 18.92
CA SER A 3 67.39 -23.92 19.28
C SER A 3 67.12 -22.50 19.78
N ARG A 4 66.56 -21.64 18.91
CA ARG A 4 65.57 -20.61 19.25
C ARG A 4 64.57 -20.49 18.12
N ARG A 5 63.32 -20.87 18.40
CA ARG A 5 62.12 -20.52 17.64
C ARG A 5 61.69 -19.12 18.07
N THR A 6 61.20 -18.31 17.14
CA THR A 6 60.29 -17.21 17.46
C THR A 6 59.32 -17.03 16.30
N ALA A 7 58.04 -17.07 16.64
CA ALA A 7 56.88 -17.00 15.75
C ALA A 7 56.21 -15.63 15.86
N GLY A 8 55.36 -15.30 14.88
CA GLY A 8 54.33 -14.26 14.95
C GLY A 8 54.65 -13.04 14.07
N GLY A 9 53.74 -12.51 13.25
CA GLY A 9 52.35 -12.84 12.99
C GLY A 9 51.91 -12.11 11.72
N GLY A 10 51.10 -12.78 10.90
CA GLY A 10 50.56 -12.21 9.66
C GLY A 10 49.40 -11.25 9.97
N ILE A 11 49.46 -10.05 9.41
CA ILE A 11 48.37 -9.08 9.43
C ILE A 11 47.47 -9.40 8.23
N LEU A 12 46.29 -9.99 8.49
CA LEU A 12 45.19 -10.10 7.53
C LEU A 12 44.34 -8.82 7.66
N ALA A 13 44.50 -7.90 6.72
CA ALA A 13 43.61 -6.76 6.58
C ALA A 13 42.38 -7.17 5.75
N THR A 14 41.29 -7.56 6.40
CA THR A 14 39.97 -7.70 5.77
C THR A 14 39.30 -6.34 5.69
N VAL A 15 39.22 -5.76 4.49
CA VAL A 15 38.40 -4.58 4.20
C VAL A 15 36.95 -5.05 4.07
N ALA A 16 36.16 -4.90 5.12
CA ALA A 16 34.72 -5.16 5.09
C ALA A 16 34.01 -3.95 4.44
N GLY A 17 33.60 -4.11 3.18
CA GLY A 17 32.74 -3.16 2.49
C GLY A 17 31.32 -3.23 3.06
N MET A 18 30.91 -2.21 3.79
CA MET A 18 29.59 -2.09 4.40
C MET A 18 28.60 -1.60 3.33
N LEU A 19 27.87 -2.54 2.71
CA LEU A 19 26.75 -2.22 1.81
C LEU A 19 25.58 -1.72 2.67
N LEU A 20 25.32 -0.41 2.65
CA LEU A 20 24.10 0.16 3.22
C LEU A 20 22.93 -0.19 2.29
N VAL A 21 22.32 -1.35 2.51
CA VAL A 21 20.99 -1.66 1.96
C VAL A 21 20.00 -0.75 2.67
N SER A 22 19.69 0.39 2.04
CA SER A 22 18.60 1.26 2.48
C SER A 22 17.29 0.55 2.17
N CYS A 23 16.71 -0.09 3.19
CA CYS A 23 15.36 -0.62 3.12
C CYS A 23 14.41 0.58 3.10
N ALA A 24 13.95 1.01 1.93
CA ALA A 24 12.88 1.98 1.83
C ALA A 24 11.61 1.29 2.34
N ALA A 25 11.14 1.66 3.53
CA ALA A 25 9.86 1.20 4.02
C ALA A 25 8.75 1.73 3.08
N PRO A 26 7.73 0.92 2.74
CA PRO A 26 6.59 1.44 2.00
C PRO A 26 5.99 2.60 2.79
N SER A 27 5.70 3.70 2.10
CA SER A 27 5.07 4.89 2.68
C SER A 27 3.76 4.46 3.34
N ALA A 28 3.73 4.42 4.67
CA ALA A 28 2.49 4.23 5.38
C ALA A 28 1.64 5.48 5.10
N GLN A 29 0.49 5.32 4.45
CA GLN A 29 -0.46 6.41 4.36
C GLN A 29 -0.90 6.80 5.78
N THR A 30 -0.90 8.10 6.05
CA THR A 30 -1.21 8.70 7.35
C THR A 30 -2.54 9.44 7.37
N GLY A 31 -3.26 9.42 6.24
CA GLY A 31 -4.58 10.03 6.12
C GLY A 31 -5.67 9.17 6.77
N ASP A 32 -6.90 9.61 6.61
CA ASP A 32 -8.05 8.80 7.04
C ASP A 32 -8.30 7.68 6.04
N PRO A 33 -8.53 6.44 6.49
CA PRO A 33 -8.80 5.33 5.59
C PRO A 33 -9.96 5.64 4.63
N ALA A 34 -9.76 5.35 3.35
CA ALA A 34 -10.82 5.30 2.35
C ALA A 34 -10.91 3.88 1.80
N THR A 35 -12.12 3.37 1.63
CA THR A 35 -12.35 2.13 0.88
C THR A 35 -12.60 2.48 -0.58
N TRP A 36 -12.28 1.55 -1.48
CA TRP A 36 -12.53 1.76 -2.91
C TRP A 36 -13.18 0.55 -3.56
N GLU A 37 -13.93 0.83 -4.62
CA GLU A 37 -14.50 -0.14 -5.55
C GLU A 37 -14.08 0.16 -6.99
N LEU A 38 -14.17 -0.81 -7.89
CA LEU A 38 -13.88 -0.56 -9.31
C LEU A 38 -14.95 0.35 -9.90
N ALA A 39 -14.53 1.36 -10.66
CA ALA A 39 -15.47 2.21 -11.40
C ALA A 39 -16.19 1.43 -12.51
N ASP A 40 -15.47 0.51 -13.15
CA ASP A 40 -16.02 -0.48 -14.09
C ASP A 40 -15.29 -1.82 -13.92
N GLY A 41 -15.94 -2.77 -13.25
CA GLY A 41 -15.38 -4.09 -13.02
C GLY A 41 -15.13 -4.90 -14.30
N ALA A 42 -15.89 -4.65 -15.37
CA ALA A 42 -15.72 -5.32 -16.66
C ALA A 42 -14.56 -4.74 -17.48
N GLY A 43 -14.10 -3.53 -17.14
CA GLY A 43 -12.99 -2.85 -17.78
C GLY A 43 -11.59 -3.28 -17.30
N VAL A 44 -11.51 -4.01 -16.19
CA VAL A 44 -10.24 -4.54 -15.66
C VAL A 44 -9.91 -5.89 -16.30
N SER A 45 -8.67 -6.05 -16.72
CA SER A 45 -8.15 -7.29 -17.30
C SER A 45 -6.73 -7.57 -16.79
N VAL A 46 -6.23 -8.79 -17.05
CA VAL A 46 -4.84 -9.17 -16.76
C VAL A 46 -3.80 -8.26 -17.44
N GLN A 47 -4.18 -7.53 -18.50
CA GLN A 47 -3.29 -6.60 -19.21
C GLN A 47 -3.40 -5.15 -18.73
N SER A 48 -4.32 -4.85 -17.81
CA SER A 48 -4.54 -3.49 -17.33
C SER A 48 -3.31 -2.98 -16.59
N THR A 49 -2.88 -1.77 -16.92
CA THR A 49 -1.85 -1.00 -16.20
C THR A 49 -2.39 0.30 -15.60
N THR A 50 -3.69 0.54 -15.78
CA THR A 50 -4.44 1.62 -15.15
C THR A 50 -5.74 1.03 -14.62
N ILE A 51 -6.07 1.32 -13.37
CA ILE A 51 -7.30 0.88 -12.72
C ILE A 51 -8.08 2.13 -12.30
N GLU A 52 -9.30 2.26 -12.80
CA GLU A 52 -10.21 3.32 -12.38
C GLU A 52 -11.04 2.83 -11.20
N VAL A 53 -10.96 3.54 -10.07
CA VAL A 53 -11.66 3.20 -8.84
C VAL A 53 -12.50 4.37 -8.34
N LEU A 54 -13.49 4.06 -7.52
CA LEU A 54 -14.30 5.02 -6.79
C LEU A 54 -13.96 4.89 -5.30
N ALA A 55 -13.23 5.87 -4.76
CA ALA A 55 -12.81 5.87 -3.37
C ALA A 55 -13.78 6.69 -2.50
N THR A 56 -14.04 6.19 -1.29
CA THR A 56 -14.93 6.82 -0.32
C THR A 56 -14.27 6.83 1.06
N ARG A 57 -14.13 8.02 1.66
CA ARG A 57 -13.59 8.17 3.01
C ARG A 57 -14.47 7.44 4.01
N LEU A 58 -13.87 6.71 4.93
CA LEU A 58 -14.61 5.94 5.93
C LEU A 58 -15.12 6.80 7.08
N ALA A 59 -14.33 7.79 7.53
CA ALA A 59 -14.70 8.68 8.63
C ALA A 59 -15.95 9.52 8.27
N CYS A 60 -16.78 9.84 9.26
CA CYS A 60 -17.92 10.73 9.07
C CYS A 60 -17.43 12.11 8.63
N ALA A 61 -17.92 12.59 7.50
CA ALA A 61 -17.50 13.86 6.91
C ALA A 61 -18.68 14.60 6.26
N SER A 62 -19.88 14.45 6.83
CA SER A 62 -21.10 15.13 6.39
C SER A 62 -21.34 15.01 4.88
N GLY A 63 -21.04 13.84 4.30
CA GLY A 63 -21.35 13.55 2.90
C GLY A 63 -20.18 13.76 1.94
N VAL A 64 -19.00 14.17 2.44
CA VAL A 64 -17.89 14.62 1.61
C VAL A 64 -16.65 13.77 1.84
N THR A 65 -16.18 13.04 0.83
CA THR A 65 -14.93 12.26 0.92
C THR A 65 -13.70 13.17 1.04
N GLY A 66 -13.74 14.34 0.40
CA GLY A 66 -12.64 15.31 0.44
C GLY A 66 -11.53 15.00 -0.55
N ALA A 67 -10.35 15.58 -0.31
CA ALA A 67 -9.16 15.29 -1.10
C ALA A 67 -8.61 13.90 -0.74
N LEU A 68 -8.03 13.22 -1.71
CA LEU A 68 -7.39 11.91 -1.53
C LEU A 68 -5.88 12.06 -1.69
N GLU A 69 -5.15 11.28 -0.91
CA GLU A 69 -3.71 11.09 -1.09
C GLU A 69 -3.43 10.26 -2.36
N ASP A 70 -2.20 10.33 -2.86
CA ASP A 70 -1.78 9.51 -3.98
C ASP A 70 -1.84 8.01 -3.61
N PRO A 71 -2.39 7.14 -4.49
CA PRO A 71 -2.48 5.71 -4.20
C PRO A 71 -1.12 5.08 -3.89
N VAL A 72 -1.06 4.30 -2.81
CA VAL A 72 0.09 3.45 -2.49
C VAL A 72 -0.20 2.05 -3.01
N VAL A 73 0.65 1.58 -3.93
CA VAL A 73 0.52 0.26 -4.55
C VAL A 73 1.64 -0.65 -4.06
N ASP A 74 1.26 -1.80 -3.51
CA ASP A 74 2.15 -2.85 -3.03
C ASP A 74 1.95 -4.11 -3.87
N TYR A 75 2.99 -4.51 -4.59
CA TYR A 75 2.98 -5.65 -5.50
C TYR A 75 3.47 -6.90 -4.78
N ARG A 76 2.67 -7.96 -4.84
CA ARG A 76 3.04 -9.31 -4.40
C ARG A 76 2.90 -10.31 -5.54
N ASP A 77 3.32 -11.54 -5.26
CA ASP A 77 3.31 -12.64 -6.23
C ASP A 77 1.88 -12.98 -6.70
N ASP A 78 0.90 -12.93 -5.81
CA ASP A 78 -0.49 -13.35 -6.05
C ASP A 78 -1.53 -12.21 -5.95
N GLU A 79 -1.11 -11.02 -5.52
CA GLU A 79 -2.00 -9.89 -5.31
C GLU A 79 -1.33 -8.53 -5.56
N ILE A 80 -2.15 -7.54 -5.88
CA ILE A 80 -1.79 -6.13 -5.91
C ILE A 80 -2.66 -5.42 -4.88
N VAL A 81 -2.03 -4.88 -3.84
CA VAL A 81 -2.74 -4.13 -2.80
C VAL A 81 -2.68 -2.66 -3.12
N ILE A 82 -3.85 -2.05 -3.26
CA ILE A 82 -3.99 -0.62 -3.51
C ILE A 82 -4.58 0.00 -2.26
N ARG A 83 -3.87 0.95 -1.67
CA ARG A 83 -4.37 1.74 -0.54
C ARG A 83 -4.56 3.18 -1.00
N ILE A 84 -5.70 3.76 -0.63
CA ILE A 84 -6.04 5.16 -0.86
C ILE A 84 -6.57 5.69 0.46
N ASP A 85 -5.99 6.77 0.96
CA ASP A 85 -6.45 7.44 2.18
C ASP A 85 -6.97 8.83 1.77
N ALA A 86 -7.97 9.34 2.49
CA ALA A 86 -8.37 10.73 2.40
C ALA A 86 -7.39 11.60 3.18
N VAL A 87 -7.09 12.79 2.65
CA VAL A 87 -6.29 13.78 3.38
C VAL A 87 -7.02 14.13 4.67
N TYR A 88 -6.33 14.03 5.81
CA TYR A 88 -6.89 14.40 7.10
C TYR A 88 -7.22 15.90 7.13
N ASP A 89 -8.47 16.23 7.43
CA ASP A 89 -9.01 17.61 7.42
C ASP A 89 -9.41 18.13 8.81
N GLY A 90 -9.09 17.39 9.88
CA GLY A 90 -9.31 17.78 11.27
C GLY A 90 -10.43 17.01 11.98
N ASP A 91 -10.71 17.40 13.23
CA ASP A 91 -11.69 16.74 14.11
C ASP A 91 -13.03 17.50 14.21
N ALA A 92 -13.42 18.20 13.14
CA ALA A 92 -14.68 18.92 13.15
C ALA A 92 -15.86 17.95 13.33
N ALA A 93 -16.88 18.36 14.08
CA ALA A 93 -18.10 17.57 14.20
C ALA A 93 -18.73 17.35 12.82
N ALA A 94 -19.04 16.09 12.49
CA ALA A 94 -19.57 15.69 11.21
C ALA A 94 -20.68 14.64 11.37
N ASP A 95 -21.64 14.67 10.45
CA ASP A 95 -22.73 13.70 10.39
C ASP A 95 -22.30 12.45 9.59
N CYS A 96 -22.93 11.31 9.89
CA CYS A 96 -22.57 9.98 9.39
C CYS A 96 -23.59 9.41 8.40
N GLN A 97 -23.95 10.15 7.35
CA GLN A 97 -24.86 9.68 6.30
C GLN A 97 -24.19 8.88 5.17
N GLY A 98 -22.88 8.64 5.28
CA GLY A 98 -22.03 8.15 4.19
C GLY A 98 -21.50 9.28 3.32
N ASN A 99 -20.35 9.09 2.69
CA ASN A 99 -19.67 10.13 1.88
C ASN A 99 -19.83 9.86 0.39
N ASN A 100 -19.68 10.90 -0.44
CA ASN A 100 -19.70 10.75 -1.90
C ASN A 100 -18.49 9.94 -2.38
N ALA A 101 -18.67 9.13 -3.43
CA ALA A 101 -17.55 8.48 -4.08
C ALA A 101 -16.76 9.48 -4.96
N VAL A 102 -15.43 9.33 -4.99
CA VAL A 102 -14.50 10.17 -5.77
C VAL A 102 -13.71 9.28 -6.72
N PRO A 103 -13.68 9.59 -8.03
CA PRO A 103 -12.92 8.80 -8.99
C PRO A 103 -11.41 8.99 -8.82
N VAL A 104 -10.66 7.89 -8.88
CA VAL A 104 -9.21 7.86 -8.83
C VAL A 104 -8.68 6.93 -9.92
N SER A 105 -7.71 7.43 -10.69
CA SER A 105 -6.97 6.63 -11.68
C SER A 105 -5.68 6.13 -11.05
N VAL A 106 -5.58 4.82 -10.82
CA VAL A 106 -4.42 4.18 -10.23
C VAL A 106 -3.52 3.67 -11.34
N ALA A 107 -2.36 4.30 -11.52
CA ALA A 107 -1.34 3.84 -12.45
C ALA A 107 -0.52 2.70 -11.82
N LEU A 108 -0.41 1.58 -12.54
CA LEU A 108 0.41 0.45 -12.17
C LEU A 108 1.72 0.46 -12.97
N THR A 109 2.81 0.08 -12.31
CA THR A 109 4.14 -0.05 -12.96
C THR A 109 4.30 -1.34 -13.76
N GLU A 110 3.40 -2.29 -13.56
CA GLU A 110 3.31 -3.56 -14.29
C GLU A 110 1.85 -3.99 -14.47
N PRO A 111 1.51 -4.81 -15.48
CA PRO A 111 0.14 -5.27 -15.71
C PRO A 111 -0.40 -6.08 -14.54
N VAL A 112 -1.73 -6.12 -14.35
CA VAL A 112 -2.36 -6.90 -13.27
C VAL A 112 -1.90 -8.38 -13.28
N GLY A 113 -1.83 -9.00 -14.45
CA GLY A 113 -1.49 -10.42 -14.60
C GLY A 113 -2.53 -11.33 -13.92
N ASP A 114 -2.07 -12.46 -13.40
CA ASP A 114 -2.92 -13.46 -12.72
C ASP A 114 -3.21 -13.11 -11.24
N ARG A 115 -3.05 -11.85 -10.85
CA ARG A 115 -3.13 -11.40 -9.45
C ARG A 115 -4.48 -10.81 -9.12
N VAL A 116 -4.92 -10.97 -7.89
CA VAL A 116 -6.12 -10.28 -7.39
C VAL A 116 -5.85 -8.81 -7.09
N LEU A 117 -6.85 -7.94 -7.24
CA LEU A 117 -6.77 -6.57 -6.75
C LEU A 117 -7.41 -6.48 -5.38
N VAL A 118 -6.70 -5.87 -4.43
CA VAL A 118 -7.10 -5.85 -3.03
C VAL A 118 -7.12 -4.42 -2.49
N ASP A 119 -8.23 -4.06 -1.84
CA ASP A 119 -8.36 -2.85 -1.04
C ASP A 119 -7.52 -2.97 0.24
N GLY A 120 -6.44 -2.19 0.29
CA GLY A 120 -5.51 -2.17 1.40
C GLY A 120 -6.11 -1.63 2.70
N ALA A 121 -7.13 -0.77 2.63
CA ALA A 121 -7.80 -0.27 3.84
C ALA A 121 -8.50 -1.43 4.57
N CYS A 122 -9.11 -2.36 3.83
CA CYS A 122 -9.80 -3.51 4.39
C CYS A 122 -8.93 -4.52 5.16
N ARG A 123 -7.61 -4.30 5.24
CA ARG A 123 -6.69 -5.12 6.05
C ARG A 123 -6.47 -4.59 7.46
N LEU A 124 -6.85 -3.33 7.70
CA LEU A 124 -6.56 -2.64 8.94
C LEU A 124 -7.86 -2.03 9.52
N PRO A 125 -8.04 -2.07 10.86
CA PRO A 125 -9.06 -1.26 11.49
C PRO A 125 -8.82 0.24 11.24
N PRO A 126 -9.89 1.06 11.22
CA PRO A 126 -11.28 0.67 11.44
C PRO A 126 -11.96 0.03 10.23
N ALA A 127 -11.42 0.15 9.01
CA ALA A 127 -12.09 -0.30 7.79
C ALA A 127 -12.42 -1.81 7.77
N ALA A 128 -11.46 -2.64 8.21
CA ALA A 128 -11.62 -4.10 8.29
C ALA A 128 -12.84 -4.55 9.13
N ASP A 129 -13.31 -3.72 10.05
CA ASP A 129 -14.44 -4.04 10.94
C ASP A 129 -15.79 -3.53 10.41
N THR A 130 -15.82 -3.04 9.18
CA THR A 130 -17.03 -2.48 8.55
C THR A 130 -17.58 -3.36 7.44
N ALA A 131 -18.86 -3.18 7.10
CA ALA A 131 -19.50 -3.91 6.00
C ALA A 131 -18.89 -3.62 4.62
N PHE A 132 -18.15 -2.52 4.45
CA PHE A 132 -17.42 -2.23 3.21
C PHE A 132 -16.27 -3.21 2.94
N CYS A 133 -15.87 -3.96 3.97
CA CYS A 133 -14.72 -4.85 3.98
C CYS A 133 -15.10 -6.30 4.35
N GLU A 134 -16.30 -6.76 3.97
CA GLU A 134 -16.64 -8.19 4.02
C GLU A 134 -15.63 -9.05 3.25
N SER A 135 -15.07 -8.50 2.17
CA SER A 135 -13.90 -9.02 1.47
C SER A 135 -12.98 -7.86 1.10
N PRO A 136 -11.64 -7.99 1.27
CA PRO A 136 -10.69 -7.01 0.77
C PRO A 136 -10.46 -7.17 -0.74
N VAL A 137 -10.81 -8.30 -1.34
CA VAL A 137 -10.64 -8.56 -2.78
C VAL A 137 -11.73 -7.82 -3.56
N ARG A 138 -11.30 -6.98 -4.51
CA ARG A 138 -12.17 -6.17 -5.39
C ARG A 138 -12.18 -6.69 -6.83
N TRP A 139 -11.21 -7.51 -7.21
CA TRP A 139 -11.13 -8.12 -8.53
C TRP A 139 -10.32 -9.42 -8.50
N SER A 140 -10.67 -10.36 -9.38
CA SER A 140 -9.89 -11.55 -9.69
C SER A 140 -9.96 -11.84 -11.20
N PRO A 141 -8.89 -12.40 -11.79
CA PRO A 141 -8.84 -12.78 -13.20
C PRO A 141 -9.82 -13.91 -13.57
#